data_AF-A0A840MEK1-F1
#
_entry.id   AF-A0A840MEK1-F1
#
_cell.length_a   1.000
_cell.length_b   1.000
_cell.length_c   1.000
_cell.angle_alpha   90.00
_cell.angle_beta   90.00
_cell.angle_gamma   90.00
#
_symmetry.space_group_name_H-M   'P 1'
#
loop_
_entity.id
_entity.type
_entity.pdbx_description
1 polymer ?
#
loop_
_entity_poly.entity_id
_entity_poly.type
_entity_poly.pdbx_seq_one_letter_code
_entity_poly.pdbx_strand_id
1 'polypeptide(L)' 'MAVKEKQIVRIIPARLTSFPPETARYFDRRKGMVEEIYVPIGDTHPRARVRWFAKHPTDREKEIEHLLEDLEPVV' A
#
# COMPACT_ATOMS: atom_id res chain seq x y z
N MET A 1 1.44 8.20 -13.16
CA MET A 1 1.15 6.87 -13.75
C MET A 1 0.11 6.19 -12.88
N ALA A 2 -0.87 5.50 -13.47
CA ALA A 2 -1.85 4.74 -12.72
C ALA A 2 -1.21 3.48 -12.11
N VAL A 3 -1.54 3.18 -10.85
CA VAL A 3 -1.14 1.94 -10.17
C VAL A 3 -1.88 0.75 -10.80
N LYS A 4 -1.17 -0.35 -11.02
CA LYS A 4 -1.68 -1.59 -11.63
C LYS A 4 -1.45 -2.79 -10.72
N GLU A 5 -2.16 -3.88 -11.00
CA GLU A 5 -1.90 -5.17 -10.36
C GLU A 5 -0.47 -5.67 -10.66
N LYS A 6 0.09 -6.44 -9.72
CA LYS A 6 1.48 -6.93 -9.74
C LYS A 6 2.55 -5.85 -9.79
N GLN A 7 2.16 -4.59 -9.57
CA GLN A 7 3.08 -3.47 -9.53
C GLN A 7 3.66 -3.29 -8.13
N ILE A 8 4.94 -2.91 -8.06
CA ILE A 8 5.59 -2.52 -6.81
C ILE A 8 5.18 -1.09 -6.47
N VAL A 9 4.67 -0.90 -5.26
CA VAL A 9 4.15 0.37 -4.77
C VAL A 9 4.73 0.72 -3.40
N ARG A 10 4.54 1.97 -3.01
CA ARG A 10 4.73 2.47 -1.64
C ARG A 10 3.60 3.43 -1.30
N ILE A 11 3.42 3.70 0.00
CA ILE A 11 2.50 4.76 0.43
C ILE A 11 3.12 6.12 0.08
N ILE A 12 2.29 7.02 -0.46
CA ILE A 12 2.68 8.41 -0.74
C ILE A 12 3.10 9.08 0.58
N PRO A 13 4.31 9.69 0.68
CA PRO A 13 4.78 10.30 1.93
C PRO A 13 3.81 11.29 2.56
N ALA A 14 3.09 12.08 1.74
CA ALA A 14 2.08 13.02 2.21
C ALA A 14 0.85 12.35 2.86
N ARG A 15 0.59 11.06 2.55
CA ARG A 15 -0.51 10.27 3.13
C ARG A 15 -0.10 9.53 4.39
N LEU A 16 1.20 9.35 4.63
CA LEU A 16 1.71 8.69 5.86
C LEU A 16 1.22 9.39 7.15
N THR A 17 1.03 10.71 7.11
CA THR A 17 0.53 11.48 8.27
C THR A 17 -0.91 11.15 8.66
N SER A 18 -1.69 10.56 7.76
CA SER A 18 -3.06 10.13 8.03
C SER A 18 -3.13 8.82 8.81
N PHE A 19 -2.03 8.07 8.90
CA PHE A 19 -1.96 6.82 9.64
C PHE A 19 -1.52 7.06 11.10
N PRO A 20 -1.90 6.16 12.03
CA PRO A 20 -1.32 6.13 13.37
C PRO A 20 0.21 6.06 13.30
N PRO A 21 0.95 6.66 14.26
CA PRO A 21 2.41 6.76 14.18
C PRO A 21 3.15 5.43 13.98
N GLU A 22 2.68 4.35 14.59
CA GLU A 22 3.28 3.02 14.45
C GLU A 22 3.11 2.47 13.03
N THR A 23 1.92 2.66 12.45
CA THR A 23 1.57 2.24 11.08
C THR A 23 2.32 3.09 10.05
N ALA A 24 2.41 4.40 10.27
CA ALA A 24 3.18 5.31 9.42
C ALA A 24 4.67 4.90 9.37
N ARG A 25 5.27 4.60 10.53
CA ARG A 25 6.65 4.09 10.61
C ARG A 25 6.83 2.75 9.90
N TYR A 26 5.83 1.87 9.96
CA TYR A 26 5.88 0.59 9.26
C TYR A 26 5.94 0.80 7.74
N PHE A 27 5.14 1.71 7.19
CA PHE A 27 5.07 1.97 5.74
C PHE A 27 6.16 2.91 5.22
N ASP A 28 6.84 3.67 6.08
CA ASP A 28 7.88 4.59 5.66
C ASP A 28 8.98 3.87 4.87
N ARG A 29 9.14 4.30 3.61
CA ARG A 29 10.06 3.73 2.61
C ARG A 29 9.88 2.22 2.37
N ARG A 30 8.77 1.63 2.81
CA ARG A 30 8.47 0.22 2.59
C ARG A 30 7.91 0.04 1.20
N LYS A 31 8.29 -1.07 0.56
CA LYS A 31 7.74 -1.49 -0.72
C LYS A 31 6.73 -2.61 -0.49
N GLY A 32 5.68 -2.63 -1.30
CA GLY A 32 4.72 -3.72 -1.37
C GLY A 32 4.37 -4.03 -2.82
N MET A 33 3.74 -5.17 -3.05
CA MET A 33 3.19 -5.54 -4.35
C MET A 33 1.67 -5.47 -4.30
N VAL A 34 1.08 -4.85 -5.32
CA VAL A 34 -0.38 -4.89 -5.51
C VAL A 34 -0.76 -6.30 -5.95
N GLU A 35 -1.53 -6.99 -5.13
CA GLU A 35 -2.04 -8.34 -5.45
C GLU A 35 -3.35 -8.22 -6.25
N GLU A 36 -4.23 -7.30 -5.86
CA GLU A 36 -5.56 -7.14 -6.46
C GLU A 36 -6.01 -5.67 -6.37
N ILE A 37 -6.68 -5.17 -7.42
CA ILE A 37 -7.36 -3.87 -7.42
C ILE A 37 -8.84 -4.10 -7.62
N TYR A 38 -9.67 -3.55 -6.74
CA TYR A 38 -11.11 -3.73 -6.81
C TYR A 38 -11.86 -2.49 -6.31
N VAL A 39 -13.13 -2.36 -6.68
CA VAL A 39 -14.04 -1.35 -6.15
C VAL A 39 -15.05 -2.06 -5.26
N PRO A 40 -15.06 -1.83 -3.94
CA PRO A 40 -16.04 -2.46 -3.04
C PRO A 40 -17.48 -2.14 -3.47
N ILE A 41 -18.39 -3.10 -3.29
CA ILE A 41 -19.81 -2.90 -3.60
C ILE A 41 -20.34 -1.75 -2.72
N GLY A 42 -20.87 -0.70 -3.35
CA GLY A 42 -21.40 0.47 -2.66
C GLY A 42 -20.36 1.57 -2.36
N ASP A 43 -19.09 1.35 -2.71
CA ASP A 43 -18.05 2.39 -2.69
C ASP A 43 -17.79 2.89 -4.12
N THR A 44 -17.26 4.10 -4.23
CA THR A 44 -16.83 4.69 -5.52
C THR A 44 -15.31 4.77 -5.61
N HIS A 45 -14.60 4.56 -4.50
CA HIS A 45 -13.16 4.65 -4.45
C HIS A 45 -12.51 3.28 -4.69
N PRO A 46 -11.64 3.15 -5.70
CA PRO A 46 -10.89 1.93 -5.90
C PRO A 46 -9.92 1.67 -4.74
N ARG A 47 -9.85 0.41 -4.33
CA ARG A 47 -8.93 -0.11 -3.32
C ARG A 47 -7.95 -1.08 -3.94
N ALA A 48 -6.81 -1.23 -3.29
CA ALA A 48 -5.77 -2.16 -3.65
C ALA A 48 -5.39 -3.01 -2.44
N ARG A 49 -5.42 -4.34 -2.61
CA ARG A 49 -4.83 -5.27 -1.65
C ARG A 49 -3.32 -5.31 -1.90
N VAL A 50 -2.55 -4.85 -0.93
CA VAL A 50 -1.09 -4.74 -1.07
C VAL A 50 -0.41 -5.71 -0.12
N ARG A 51 0.44 -6.58 -0.66
CA ARG A 51 1.36 -7.42 0.10
C ARG A 51 2.65 -6.65 0.37
N TRP A 52 2.85 -6.23 1.61
CA TRP A 52 4.02 -5.50 2.06
C TRP A 52 5.18 -6.43 2.34
N PHE A 53 6.32 -6.17 1.70
CA PHE A 53 7.50 -7.02 1.86
C PHE A 53 8.12 -6.88 3.25
N ALA A 54 8.81 -7.92 3.70
CA ALA A 54 9.65 -7.85 4.89
C ALA A 54 10.78 -6.82 4.68
N LYS A 55 10.96 -5.89 5.63
CA LYS A 55 12.09 -4.94 5.60
C LYS A 55 13.31 -5.54 6.31
N HIS A 56 13.06 -6.34 7.34
CA HIS A 56 14.06 -7.07 8.09
C HIS A 56 13.79 -8.58 8.02
N PRO A 57 14.80 -9.46 8.21
CA PRO A 57 14.61 -10.91 8.20
C PRO A 57 13.59 -11.44 9.23
N THR A 58 13.37 -10.67 10.31
CA THR A 58 12.40 -10.97 11.36
C THR A 58 10.99 -10.42 11.09
N ASP A 59 10.84 -9.58 10.06
CA ASP A 59 9.54 -9.04 9.69
C ASP A 59 8.73 -10.09 8.96
N ARG A 60 7.43 -10.13 9.27
CA ARG A 60 6.47 -10.88 8.47
C ARG A 60 5.92 -10.00 7.36
N GLU A 61 5.71 -10.59 6.20
CA GLU A 61 4.88 -10.00 5.15
C GLU A 61 3.48 -9.73 5.72
N LYS A 62 2.87 -8.62 5.32
CA LYS A 62 1.51 -8.27 5.70
C LYS A 62 0.71 -7.89 4.47
N GLU A 63 -0.51 -8.39 4.39
CA GLU A 63 -1.47 -7.97 3.40
C GLU A 63 -2.36 -6.90 4.01
N ILE A 64 -2.43 -5.73 3.38
CA ILE A 64 -3.19 -4.58 3.90
C ILE A 64 -3.98 -3.90 2.79
N GLU A 65 -5.24 -3.61 3.15
CA GLU A 65 -6.24 -2.76 2.49
C GLU A 65 -5.79 -1.31 2.30
N HIS A 66 -5.57 -0.79 1.08
CA HIS A 66 -5.30 0.65 0.88
C HIS A 66 -6.19 1.26 -0.20
N LEU A 67 -6.47 2.56 -0.09
CA LEU A 67 -7.04 3.30 -1.21
C LEU A 67 -6.00 3.39 -2.33
N LEU A 68 -6.45 3.27 -3.58
CA LEU A 68 -5.55 3.34 -4.72
C LEU A 68 -4.86 4.71 -4.82
N GLU A 69 -5.52 5.77 -4.34
CA GLU A 69 -4.98 7.15 -4.29
C GLU A 69 -3.88 7.36 -3.25
N ASP A 70 -3.73 6.46 -2.27
CA ASP A 70 -2.70 6.54 -1.24
C ASP A 70 -1.38 5.89 -1.69
N LEU A 71 -1.40 5.21 -2.83
CA LEU A 71 -0.29 4.44 -3.37
C LEU A 71 0.38 5.18 -4.52
N GLU A 72 1.71 5.11 -4.55
CA GLU A 72 2.50 5.51 -5.72
C GLU A 72 3.34 4.34 -6.23
N PRO A 73 3.51 4.22 -7.56
CA PRO A 73 4.37 3.20 -8.15
C PRO A 73 5.83 3.48 -7.82
N VAL A 74 6.56 2.43 -7.47
CA VAL A 74 8.02 2.47 -7.33
C VAL A 74 8.60 2.09 -8.70
N VAL A 75 9.18 3.07 -9.39
CA VAL A 75 9.89 2.89 -10.67
C VAL A 75 11.22 2.18 -10.45
#